data_AF-A0A2W4JBA5-F1
#
_entry.id   AF-A0A2W4JBA5-F1
#
_cell.length_a   1.000
_cell.length_b   1.000
_cell.length_c   1.000
_cell.angle_alpha   90.00
_cell.angle_beta   90.00
_cell.angle_gamma   90.00
#
_symmetry.space_group_name_H-M   'P 1'
#
loop_
_entity.id
_entity.type
_entity.pdbx_description
1 polymer ?
#
loop_
_entity_poly.entity_id
_entity_poly.type
_entity_poly.pdbx_seq_one_letter_code
_entity_poly.pdbx_strand_id
1 'polypeptide(L)'
;FKTVPGAGVFKVLDRSGTTGEPSRIYLDRQAAAAQSSALARTMRSVLGPHRLPMLIVDTRAIFKDRRSFSARGAGVLGMMSYGRDHVWALDEQGQPDVAAIEEFLARHGDAPFLIFGFTFMVWLHLYEVARERRFDLSNGVLVHSGGWKKLADRAVDPAEFRRAFADATGLKRIHNFYGMVEQIGTVYLEGPSGGYLYCPDFADVIVRDPETWQEQPPGVPGLIEVVSTLPTSYPGHVLLTEDLGVVHGIDDGDWPGKRFTVLGRLPRAEARGCSDAYGGAA
;
A
#
# COMPACT_ATOMS: atom_id res chain seq x y z
N PHE A 1 -22.77 -0.32 3.16
CA PHE A 1 -23.51 -0.57 4.41
C PHE A 1 -23.01 0.36 5.51
N LYS A 2 -23.90 0.81 6.37
CA LYS A 2 -23.61 1.76 7.46
C LYS A 2 -24.17 1.15 8.74
N THR A 3 -23.33 1.00 9.76
CA THR A 3 -23.73 0.40 11.06
C THR A 3 -23.93 1.45 12.16
N VAL A 4 -23.67 2.72 11.86
CA VAL A 4 -23.81 3.85 12.80
C VAL A 4 -24.96 4.79 12.41
N PRO A 5 -25.62 5.49 13.35
CA PRO A 5 -26.63 6.51 13.02
C PRO A 5 -26.09 7.65 12.16
N GLY A 6 -26.97 8.37 11.43
CA GLY A 6 -26.58 9.50 10.56
C GLY A 6 -25.76 10.59 11.24
N ALA A 7 -26.15 10.98 12.45
CA ALA A 7 -25.43 11.99 13.23
C ALA A 7 -24.03 11.55 13.70
N GLY A 8 -23.73 10.23 13.68
CA GLY A 8 -22.45 9.68 14.09
C GLY A 8 -21.40 9.59 12.96
N VAL A 9 -21.79 9.88 11.71
CA VAL A 9 -20.88 9.81 10.57
C VAL A 9 -19.94 11.02 10.59
N PHE A 10 -18.66 10.76 10.81
CA PHE A 10 -17.60 11.76 10.79
C PHE A 10 -17.03 11.97 9.38
N LYS A 11 -16.85 10.90 8.61
CA LYS A 11 -16.29 10.94 7.25
C LYS A 11 -16.90 9.87 6.36
N VAL A 12 -17.06 10.17 5.07
CA VAL A 12 -17.43 9.19 4.03
C VAL A 12 -16.30 9.08 3.03
N LEU A 13 -15.99 7.85 2.63
CA LEU A 13 -14.98 7.55 1.62
C LEU A 13 -15.63 6.75 0.50
N ASP A 14 -15.46 7.23 -0.73
CA ASP A 14 -15.97 6.58 -1.93
C ASP A 14 -14.86 5.76 -2.60
N ARG A 15 -15.18 4.52 -3.00
CA ARG A 15 -14.33 3.73 -3.91
C ARG A 15 -14.73 4.03 -5.34
N SER A 16 -13.87 4.71 -6.10
CA SER A 16 -14.03 4.85 -7.55
C SER A 16 -13.47 3.62 -8.26
N GLY A 17 -14.33 2.71 -8.71
CA GLY A 17 -13.84 1.62 -9.57
C GLY A 17 -14.76 0.41 -9.67
N THR A 18 -15.84 0.54 -10.42
CA THR A 18 -16.48 -0.47 -11.30
C THR A 18 -17.67 0.23 -11.96
N THR A 19 -18.08 -0.20 -13.16
CA THR A 19 -19.38 0.18 -13.76
C THR A 19 -20.50 -0.26 -12.81
N GLY A 20 -20.99 0.65 -11.97
CA GLY A 20 -21.97 0.40 -10.90
C GLY A 20 -21.97 1.51 -9.84
N GLU A 21 -22.82 1.38 -8.82
CA GLU A 21 -22.83 2.31 -7.68
C GLU A 21 -21.49 2.24 -6.89
N PRO A 22 -20.87 3.38 -6.55
CA PRO A 22 -19.62 3.40 -5.81
C PRO A 22 -19.82 2.86 -4.39
N SER A 23 -18.95 1.93 -3.97
CA SER A 23 -18.92 1.46 -2.58
C SER A 23 -18.53 2.61 -1.65
N ARG A 24 -19.34 2.85 -0.62
CA ARG A 24 -19.12 3.89 0.40
C ARG A 24 -18.76 3.30 1.75
N ILE A 25 -17.70 3.84 2.35
CA ILE A 25 -17.27 3.53 3.71
C ILE A 25 -17.62 4.70 4.60
N TYR A 26 -18.36 4.41 5.66
CA TYR A 26 -18.81 5.39 6.65
C TYR A 26 -17.95 5.25 7.91
N LEU A 27 -17.22 6.30 8.25
CA LEU A 27 -16.37 6.34 9.43
C LEU A 27 -17.02 7.20 10.51
N ASP A 28 -17.09 6.66 11.72
CA ASP A 28 -17.28 7.49 12.92
C ASP A 28 -15.91 7.98 13.44
N ARG A 29 -15.94 8.83 14.47
CA ARG A 29 -14.73 9.43 15.05
C ARG A 29 -13.85 8.40 15.77
N GLN A 30 -14.45 7.38 16.38
CA GLN A 30 -13.73 6.36 17.14
C GLN A 30 -12.98 5.42 16.21
N ALA A 31 -13.65 4.91 15.17
CA ALA A 31 -13.04 4.15 14.08
C ALA A 31 -11.90 4.94 13.45
N ALA A 32 -12.13 6.20 13.06
CA ALA A 32 -11.08 7.01 12.44
C ALA A 32 -9.84 7.20 13.35
N ALA A 33 -10.06 7.40 14.65
CA ALA A 33 -8.97 7.52 15.62
C ALA A 33 -8.21 6.19 15.81
N ALA A 34 -8.93 5.09 15.98
CA ALA A 34 -8.34 3.76 16.13
C ALA A 34 -7.52 3.37 14.90
N GLN A 35 -8.07 3.58 13.70
CA GLN A 35 -7.40 3.32 12.43
C GLN A 35 -6.12 4.15 12.25
N SER A 36 -6.17 5.44 12.59
CA SER A 36 -5.00 6.31 12.52
C SER A 36 -3.91 5.89 13.52
N SER A 37 -4.31 5.52 14.74
CA SER A 37 -3.40 5.05 15.80
C SER A 37 -2.75 3.73 15.42
N ALA A 38 -3.52 2.78 14.89
CA ALA A 38 -3.04 1.47 14.46
C ALA A 38 -2.03 1.59 13.31
N LEU A 39 -2.34 2.39 12.28
CA LEU A 39 -1.41 2.67 11.18
C LEU A 39 -0.11 3.31 11.68
N ALA A 40 -0.22 4.26 12.60
CA ALA A 40 0.95 4.91 13.18
C ALA A 40 1.82 3.93 13.98
N ARG A 41 1.22 2.98 14.70
CA ARG A 41 1.97 1.92 15.39
C ARG A 41 2.70 1.03 14.39
N THR A 42 2.06 0.63 13.30
CA THR A 42 2.71 -0.16 12.23
C THR A 42 3.85 0.63 11.59
N MET A 43 3.65 1.89 11.19
CA MET A 43 4.71 2.67 10.53
C MET A 43 5.91 2.98 11.45
N ARG A 44 5.68 3.11 12.77
CA ARG A 44 6.75 3.32 13.75
C ARG A 44 7.77 2.18 13.79
N SER A 45 7.40 0.95 13.38
CA SER A 45 8.34 -0.18 13.37
C SER A 45 9.51 0.03 12.40
N VAL A 46 9.32 0.84 11.35
CA VAL A 46 10.36 1.13 10.34
C VAL A 46 10.78 2.60 10.30
N LEU A 47 9.91 3.54 10.69
CA LEU A 47 10.21 4.98 10.68
C LEU A 47 10.69 5.53 12.03
N GLY A 48 10.46 4.80 13.11
CA GLY A 48 10.69 5.28 14.47
C GLY A 48 9.62 6.26 14.95
N PRO A 49 9.82 6.88 16.13
CA PRO A 49 8.78 7.66 16.82
C PRO A 49 8.62 9.10 16.31
N HIS A 50 9.55 9.60 15.49
CA HIS A 50 9.59 10.99 15.04
C HIS A 50 9.21 11.13 13.57
N ARG A 51 8.65 12.29 13.20
CA ARG A 51 8.40 12.63 11.81
C ARG A 51 9.73 12.95 11.11
N LEU A 52 10.00 12.27 10.01
CA LEU A 52 11.23 12.41 9.23
C LEU A 52 11.04 13.46 8.12
N PRO A 53 12.09 14.21 7.71
CA PRO A 53 12.05 14.92 6.43
C PRO A 53 11.62 13.97 5.31
N MET A 54 10.77 14.42 4.40
CA MET A 54 10.09 13.51 3.48
C MET A 54 10.21 13.93 2.02
N LEU A 55 10.76 13.03 1.22
CA LEU A 55 10.75 13.10 -0.24
C LEU A 55 9.56 12.29 -0.78
N ILE A 56 8.65 12.97 -1.46
CA ILE A 56 7.46 12.38 -2.06
C ILE A 56 7.75 12.15 -3.55
N VAL A 57 7.81 10.89 -3.98
CA VAL A 57 8.00 10.52 -5.38
C VAL A 57 6.68 10.59 -6.14
N ASP A 58 6.22 11.83 -6.28
CA ASP A 58 4.98 12.20 -6.92
C ASP A 58 5.00 13.69 -7.29
N THR A 59 3.93 14.19 -7.89
CA THR A 59 3.72 15.61 -8.22
C THR A 59 2.64 16.22 -7.32
N ARG A 60 2.80 17.49 -6.96
CA ARG A 60 1.77 18.23 -6.21
C ARG A 60 0.47 18.39 -7.00
N ALA A 61 0.51 18.23 -8.32
CA ALA A 61 -0.66 18.32 -9.19
C ALA A 61 -1.73 17.26 -8.90
N ILE A 62 -1.39 16.14 -8.23
CA ILE A 62 -2.36 15.10 -7.86
C ILE A 62 -3.50 15.59 -6.95
N PHE A 63 -3.35 16.75 -6.32
CA PHE A 63 -4.39 17.35 -5.47
C PHE A 63 -5.20 18.45 -6.15
N LYS A 64 -4.79 18.92 -7.35
CA LYS A 64 -5.52 19.98 -8.07
C LYS A 64 -6.79 19.44 -8.74
N ASP A 65 -6.79 18.17 -9.14
CA ASP A 65 -7.91 17.57 -9.84
C ASP A 65 -8.90 16.89 -8.87
N ARG A 66 -9.91 17.66 -8.44
CA ARG A 66 -10.95 17.20 -7.49
C ARG A 66 -11.81 16.04 -8.02
N ARG A 67 -11.76 15.75 -9.32
CA ARG A 67 -12.49 14.63 -9.95
C ARG A 67 -11.72 13.30 -9.87
N SER A 68 -10.44 13.34 -9.49
CA SER A 68 -9.57 12.17 -9.41
C SER A 68 -8.88 12.06 -8.05
N PHE A 69 -9.68 12.03 -6.96
CA PHE A 69 -9.19 11.51 -5.67
C PHE A 69 -8.90 10.00 -5.79
N SER A 70 -7.81 9.71 -6.49
CA SER A 70 -7.36 8.39 -6.86
C SER A 70 -6.71 7.73 -5.65
N ALA A 71 -6.60 6.40 -5.68
CA ALA A 71 -5.85 5.65 -4.67
C ALA A 71 -4.43 6.20 -4.47
N ARG A 72 -3.86 6.84 -5.51
CA ARG A 72 -2.58 7.54 -5.47
C ARG A 72 -2.57 8.74 -4.53
N GLY A 73 -3.51 9.68 -4.71
CA GLY A 73 -3.62 10.85 -3.84
C GLY A 73 -3.93 10.48 -2.39
N ALA A 74 -4.80 9.49 -2.18
CA ALA A 74 -5.11 8.98 -0.84
C ALA A 74 -3.88 8.38 -0.13
N GLY A 75 -3.09 7.59 -0.86
CA GLY A 75 -1.86 6.99 -0.35
C GLY A 75 -0.83 8.05 0.07
N VAL A 76 -0.58 9.06 -0.78
CA VAL A 76 0.32 10.17 -0.47
C VAL A 76 -0.15 10.92 0.76
N LEU A 77 -1.43 11.31 0.83
CA LEU A 77 -1.98 12.04 1.98
C LEU A 77 -1.86 11.23 3.28
N GLY A 78 -2.09 9.92 3.24
CA GLY A 78 -1.92 9.04 4.39
C GLY A 78 -0.48 9.07 4.90
N MET A 79 0.49 8.96 3.99
CA MET A 79 1.90 8.92 4.37
C MET A 79 2.47 10.28 4.82
N MET A 80 1.95 11.39 4.30
CA MET A 80 2.40 12.74 4.67
C MET A 80 2.31 13.02 6.18
N SER A 81 1.46 12.30 6.92
CA SER A 81 1.36 12.40 8.39
C SER A 81 2.62 11.93 9.12
N TYR A 82 3.41 11.04 8.50
CA TYR A 82 4.67 10.51 9.05
C TYR A 82 5.91 11.31 8.62
N GLY A 83 5.77 12.15 7.60
CA GLY A 83 6.82 13.04 7.13
C GLY A 83 6.67 14.48 7.63
N ARG A 84 7.73 15.27 7.58
CA ARG A 84 7.77 16.74 7.69
C ARG A 84 8.61 17.29 6.54
N ASP A 85 8.66 18.62 6.39
CA ASP A 85 9.49 19.30 5.38
C ASP A 85 9.34 18.66 3.99
N HIS A 86 8.08 18.49 3.57
CA HIS A 86 7.72 17.72 2.38
C HIS A 86 8.31 18.34 1.11
N VAL A 87 9.09 17.57 0.37
CA VAL A 87 9.58 17.92 -0.98
C VAL A 87 9.01 16.94 -1.99
N TRP A 88 8.57 17.46 -3.13
CA TRP A 88 8.04 16.67 -4.24
C TRP A 88 9.16 16.40 -5.23
N ALA A 89 9.38 15.14 -5.57
CA ALA A 89 10.44 14.74 -6.48
C ALA A 89 10.09 15.01 -7.94
N LEU A 90 8.81 15.28 -8.27
CA LEU A 90 8.34 15.50 -9.63
C LEU A 90 7.68 16.87 -9.80
N ASP A 91 7.91 17.47 -10.96
CA ASP A 91 7.28 18.71 -11.39
C ASP A 91 5.78 18.54 -11.75
N GLU A 92 5.13 19.60 -12.21
CA GLU A 92 3.71 19.55 -12.61
C GLU A 92 3.45 18.69 -13.86
N GLN A 93 4.49 18.42 -14.65
CA GLN A 93 4.48 17.58 -15.84
C GLN A 93 4.79 16.11 -15.51
N GLY A 94 5.08 15.79 -14.24
CA GLY A 94 5.42 14.45 -13.78
C GLY A 94 6.84 14.02 -14.12
N GLN A 95 7.73 14.94 -14.48
CA GLN A 95 9.14 14.67 -14.70
C GLN A 95 9.96 14.89 -13.42
N PRO A 96 11.11 14.21 -13.25
CA PRO A 96 11.96 14.41 -12.08
C PRO A 96 12.45 15.87 -11.94
N ASP A 97 12.12 16.50 -10.82
CA ASP A 97 12.64 17.80 -10.42
C ASP A 97 13.99 17.60 -9.72
N VAL A 98 15.04 17.49 -10.53
CA VAL A 98 16.42 17.22 -10.08
C VAL A 98 16.87 18.24 -9.03
N ALA A 99 16.57 19.52 -9.26
CA ALA A 99 16.99 20.60 -8.37
C ALA A 99 16.34 20.47 -6.99
N ALA A 100 15.04 20.16 -6.94
CA ALA A 100 14.34 19.94 -5.67
C ALA A 100 14.89 18.73 -4.90
N ILE A 101 15.23 17.63 -5.61
CA ILE A 101 15.83 16.45 -4.98
C ILE A 101 17.23 16.77 -4.44
N GLU A 102 18.07 17.45 -5.22
CA GLU A 102 19.41 17.88 -4.79
C GLU A 102 19.34 18.79 -3.55
N GLU A 103 18.43 19.77 -3.54
CA GLU A 103 18.24 20.66 -2.39
C GLU A 103 17.72 19.91 -1.16
N PHE A 104 16.86 18.91 -1.34
CA PHE A 104 16.39 18.06 -0.25
C PHE A 104 17.55 17.25 0.36
N LEU A 105 18.34 16.59 -0.49
CA LEU A 105 19.48 15.77 -0.05
C LEU A 105 20.56 16.63 0.60
N ALA A 106 20.84 17.83 0.08
CA ALA A 106 21.77 18.76 0.71
C ALA A 106 21.35 19.19 2.13
N ARG A 107 20.05 19.25 2.41
CA ARG A 107 19.51 19.65 3.73
C ARG A 107 19.30 18.49 4.69
N HIS A 108 19.02 17.30 4.19
CA HIS A 108 18.50 16.19 4.99
C HIS A 108 19.25 14.86 4.78
N GLY A 109 20.13 14.77 3.78
CA GLY A 109 20.79 13.53 3.37
C GLY A 109 21.73 12.92 4.43
N ASP A 110 22.27 13.74 5.34
CA ASP A 110 23.17 13.30 6.41
C ASP A 110 22.45 12.67 7.62
N ALA A 111 21.11 12.61 7.60
CA ALA A 111 20.29 12.07 8.68
C ALA A 111 19.12 11.25 8.13
N PRO A 112 18.42 10.44 8.95
CA PRO A 112 17.29 9.65 8.47
C PRO A 112 16.19 10.51 7.82
N PHE A 113 15.79 10.12 6.61
CA PHE A 113 14.67 10.73 5.89
C PHE A 113 13.74 9.68 5.29
N LEU A 114 12.47 10.04 5.11
CA LEU A 114 11.44 9.19 4.52
C LEU A 114 11.35 9.44 3.02
N ILE A 115 11.33 8.38 2.22
CA ILE A 115 10.92 8.41 0.82
C ILE A 115 9.58 7.69 0.72
N PHE A 116 8.61 8.29 0.04
CA PHE A 116 7.36 7.61 -0.27
C PHE A 116 6.95 7.78 -1.73
N GLY A 117 6.52 6.69 -2.34
CA GLY A 117 5.90 6.71 -3.66
C GLY A 117 5.34 5.35 -4.05
N PHE A 118 4.54 5.31 -5.11
CA PHE A 118 4.12 4.04 -5.69
C PHE A 118 5.32 3.33 -6.33
N THR A 119 5.39 2.00 -6.27
CA THR A 119 6.59 1.27 -6.69
C THR A 119 7.07 1.64 -8.09
N PHE A 120 6.15 1.71 -9.05
CA PHE A 120 6.49 2.08 -10.43
C PHE A 120 6.97 3.53 -10.55
N MET A 121 6.45 4.45 -9.73
CA MET A 121 6.88 5.86 -9.73
C MET A 121 8.30 5.97 -9.18
N VAL A 122 8.56 5.28 -8.07
CA VAL A 122 9.87 5.22 -7.44
C VAL A 122 10.90 4.65 -8.41
N TRP A 123 10.57 3.57 -9.12
CA TRP A 123 11.46 2.99 -10.11
C TRP A 123 11.68 3.90 -11.32
N LEU A 124 10.61 4.37 -11.97
CA LEU A 124 10.73 5.11 -13.23
C LEU A 124 11.26 6.52 -13.04
N HIS A 125 11.02 7.16 -11.89
CA HIS A 125 11.28 8.58 -11.73
C HIS A 125 12.25 8.94 -10.61
N LEU A 126 12.47 8.07 -9.62
CA LEU A 126 13.51 8.30 -8.61
C LEU A 126 14.77 7.46 -8.89
N TYR A 127 14.64 6.16 -9.15
CA TYR A 127 15.80 5.30 -9.35
C TYR A 127 16.64 5.73 -10.56
N GLU A 128 16.00 5.94 -11.72
CA GLU A 128 16.70 6.29 -12.96
C GLU A 128 17.54 7.58 -12.77
N VAL A 129 16.93 8.64 -12.23
CA VAL A 129 17.61 9.91 -11.98
C VAL A 129 18.65 9.82 -10.86
N ALA A 130 18.35 9.09 -9.78
CA ALA A 130 19.29 8.93 -8.67
C ALA A 130 20.55 8.18 -9.09
N ARG A 131 20.42 7.17 -9.95
CA ARG A 131 21.55 6.46 -10.55
C ARG A 131 22.37 7.37 -11.46
N GLU A 132 21.74 8.14 -12.34
CA GLU A 132 22.42 9.04 -13.27
C GLU A 132 23.17 10.17 -12.55
N ARG A 133 22.54 10.75 -11.52
CA ARG A 133 23.10 11.84 -10.71
C ARG A 133 23.97 11.36 -9.55
N ARG A 134 24.03 10.04 -9.31
CA ARG A 134 24.76 9.40 -8.21
C ARG A 134 24.34 9.94 -6.84
N PHE A 135 23.03 10.08 -6.63
CA PHE A 135 22.49 10.50 -5.34
C PHE A 135 22.79 9.45 -4.26
N ASP A 136 23.24 9.91 -3.10
CA ASP A 136 23.34 9.10 -1.90
C ASP A 136 21.99 9.10 -1.17
N LEU A 137 21.36 7.93 -1.12
CA LEU A 137 20.10 7.67 -0.44
C LEU A 137 20.28 6.69 0.74
N SER A 138 21.52 6.49 1.21
CA SER A 138 21.84 5.52 2.26
C SER A 138 21.14 5.79 3.59
N ASN A 139 20.88 7.05 3.92
CA ASN A 139 20.09 7.47 5.07
C ASN A 139 18.57 7.51 4.80
N GLY A 140 18.12 7.10 3.61
CA GLY A 140 16.70 7.00 3.29
C GLY A 140 16.03 5.79 3.97
N VAL A 141 14.73 5.93 4.22
CA VAL A 141 13.78 4.82 4.43
C VAL A 141 12.72 4.94 3.36
N LEU A 142 12.70 4.03 2.41
CA LEU A 142 11.69 3.99 1.35
C LEU A 142 10.49 3.15 1.82
N VAL A 143 9.33 3.78 1.91
CA VAL A 143 8.04 3.09 2.02
C VAL A 143 7.31 3.21 0.70
N HIS A 144 6.94 2.09 0.10
CA HIS A 144 6.27 2.08 -1.20
C HIS A 144 5.09 1.11 -1.22
N SER A 145 4.22 1.25 -2.22
CA SER A 145 3.11 0.31 -2.42
C SER A 145 2.61 0.31 -3.86
N GLY A 146 2.03 -0.83 -4.26
CA GLY A 146 1.31 -1.00 -5.53
C GLY A 146 2.16 -0.83 -6.79
N GLY A 147 1.56 -1.08 -7.95
CA GLY A 147 2.18 -0.75 -9.24
C GLY A 147 3.24 -1.72 -9.77
N TRP A 148 3.52 -2.84 -9.10
CA TRP A 148 4.42 -3.89 -9.61
C TRP A 148 4.03 -4.39 -11.01
N LYS A 149 2.73 -4.49 -11.32
CA LYS A 149 2.25 -4.85 -12.66
C LYS A 149 2.76 -3.92 -13.77
N LYS A 150 2.97 -2.64 -13.48
CA LYS A 150 3.51 -1.67 -14.47
C LYS A 150 5.01 -1.84 -14.71
N LEU A 151 5.69 -2.65 -13.89
CA LEU A 151 7.11 -2.98 -14.03
C LEU A 151 7.33 -4.39 -14.61
N ALA A 152 6.26 -5.15 -14.86
CA ALA A 152 6.35 -6.53 -15.36
C ALA A 152 7.13 -6.61 -16.69
N ASP A 153 6.85 -5.69 -17.62
CA ASP A 153 7.51 -5.63 -18.94
C ASP A 153 9.00 -5.24 -18.85
N ARG A 154 9.45 -4.75 -17.69
CA ARG A 154 10.85 -4.38 -17.42
C ARG A 154 11.60 -5.45 -16.63
N ALA A 155 10.97 -6.59 -16.33
CA ALA A 155 11.54 -7.70 -15.57
C ALA A 155 12.14 -7.27 -14.21
N VAL A 156 11.52 -6.27 -13.56
CA VAL A 156 11.95 -5.78 -12.24
C VAL A 156 11.12 -6.47 -11.17
N ASP A 157 11.72 -7.48 -10.53
CA ASP A 157 11.17 -8.12 -9.35
C ASP A 157 11.63 -7.40 -8.06
N PRO A 158 11.06 -7.75 -6.89
CA PRO A 158 11.45 -7.13 -5.63
C PRO A 158 12.93 -7.27 -5.25
N ALA A 159 13.59 -8.38 -5.63
CA ALA A 159 14.99 -8.60 -5.31
C ALA A 159 15.89 -7.69 -6.17
N GLU A 160 15.61 -7.61 -7.47
CA GLU A 160 16.30 -6.72 -8.40
C GLU A 160 16.08 -5.25 -8.01
N PHE A 161 14.85 -4.87 -7.65
CA PHE A 161 14.54 -3.52 -7.19
C PHE A 161 15.44 -3.09 -6.03
N ARG A 162 15.58 -3.96 -5.01
CA ARG A 162 16.40 -3.71 -3.83
C ARG A 162 17.88 -3.65 -4.17
N ARG A 163 18.37 -4.64 -4.92
CA ARG A 163 19.77 -4.72 -5.34
C ARG A 163 20.18 -3.47 -6.10
N ALA A 164 19.38 -3.08 -7.10
CA ALA A 164 19.63 -1.91 -7.92
C ALA A 164 19.71 -0.61 -7.11
N PHE A 165 18.77 -0.37 -6.19
CA PHE A 165 18.81 0.80 -5.30
C PHE A 165 20.02 0.78 -4.35
N ALA A 166 20.32 -0.38 -3.76
CA ALA A 166 21.46 -0.53 -2.85
C ALA A 166 22.78 -0.26 -3.59
N ASP A 167 22.96 -0.83 -4.78
CA ASP A 167 24.18 -0.70 -5.58
C ASP A 167 24.39 0.74 -6.09
N ALA A 168 23.32 1.40 -6.57
CA ALA A 168 23.43 2.70 -7.21
C ALA A 168 23.39 3.89 -6.24
N THR A 169 22.70 3.74 -5.11
CA THR A 169 22.36 4.88 -4.21
C THR A 169 22.62 4.59 -2.74
N GLY A 170 23.00 3.37 -2.37
CA GLY A 170 23.17 2.98 -0.96
C GLY A 170 21.87 2.77 -0.18
N LEU A 171 20.69 2.99 -0.79
CA LEU A 171 19.39 2.80 -0.15
C LEU A 171 19.12 1.32 0.16
N LYS A 172 19.08 0.97 1.45
CA LYS A 172 18.87 -0.42 1.92
C LYS A 172 17.55 -0.63 2.68
N ARG A 173 17.04 0.41 3.35
CA ARG A 173 15.78 0.34 4.10
C ARG A 173 14.61 0.60 3.16
N ILE A 174 14.13 -0.46 2.54
CA ILE A 174 13.03 -0.44 1.58
C ILE A 174 11.92 -1.33 2.13
N HIS A 175 10.70 -0.82 2.23
CA HIS A 175 9.55 -1.52 2.77
C HIS A 175 8.33 -1.30 1.86
N ASN A 176 7.87 -2.37 1.24
CA ASN A 176 6.57 -2.41 0.58
C ASN A 176 5.45 -2.52 1.64
N PHE A 177 4.23 -2.18 1.29
CA PHE A 177 3.07 -2.61 2.07
C PHE A 177 1.89 -3.00 1.19
N TYR A 178 1.08 -3.90 1.73
CA TYR A 178 -0.23 -4.27 1.21
C TYR A 178 -1.33 -3.69 2.09
N GLY A 179 -2.38 -3.16 1.46
CA GLY A 179 -3.49 -2.53 2.16
C GLY A 179 -4.56 -2.09 1.18
N MET A 180 -5.73 -1.78 1.70
CA MET A 180 -6.89 -1.46 0.88
C MET A 180 -7.83 -0.48 1.58
N VAL A 181 -8.63 0.21 0.78
CA VAL A 181 -9.56 1.24 1.27
C VAL A 181 -10.63 0.60 2.17
N GLU A 182 -10.94 -0.68 2.00
CA GLU A 182 -11.92 -1.40 2.84
C GLU A 182 -11.40 -1.66 4.26
N GLN A 183 -10.09 -1.66 4.50
CA GLN A 183 -9.51 -1.83 5.83
C GLN A 183 -8.54 -0.71 6.16
N ILE A 184 -9.07 0.50 6.20
CA ILE A 184 -8.29 1.70 6.54
C ILE A 184 -7.63 1.51 7.89
N GLY A 185 -6.37 1.92 7.98
CA GLY A 185 -5.57 1.75 9.17
C GLY A 185 -4.86 0.40 9.27
N THR A 186 -5.35 -0.62 8.55
CA THR A 186 -4.69 -1.91 8.43
C THR A 186 -3.78 -1.93 7.22
N VAL A 187 -2.49 -2.05 7.46
CA VAL A 187 -1.49 -2.32 6.43
C VAL A 187 -0.62 -3.46 6.90
N TYR A 188 -0.30 -4.32 5.94
CA TYR A 188 0.66 -5.40 6.09
C TYR A 188 1.98 -4.89 5.55
N LEU A 189 2.92 -4.62 6.45
CA LEU A 189 4.19 -3.98 6.12
C LEU A 189 5.24 -5.06 5.84
N GLU A 190 6.10 -4.79 4.88
CA GLU A 190 7.23 -5.66 4.58
C GLU A 190 8.32 -5.50 5.65
N GLY A 191 8.82 -6.63 6.14
CA GLY A 191 9.83 -6.67 7.18
C GLY A 191 11.19 -6.10 6.73
N PRO A 192 12.10 -5.78 7.67
CA PRO A 192 13.43 -5.27 7.37
C PRO A 192 14.29 -6.17 6.46
N SER A 193 14.09 -7.49 6.52
CA SER A 193 14.80 -8.42 5.64
C SER A 193 14.28 -8.39 4.20
N GLY A 194 13.11 -7.78 3.96
CA GLY A 194 12.43 -7.78 2.67
C GLY A 194 11.75 -9.11 2.34
N GLY A 195 11.05 -9.15 1.21
CA GLY A 195 10.44 -10.35 0.64
C GLY A 195 9.09 -10.75 1.22
N TYR A 196 8.83 -10.45 2.50
CA TYR A 196 7.59 -10.87 3.19
C TYR A 196 6.87 -9.73 3.88
N LEU A 197 5.54 -9.74 3.75
CA LEU A 197 4.61 -8.86 4.46
C LEU A 197 4.19 -9.55 5.76
N TYR A 198 3.98 -8.76 6.82
CA TYR A 198 3.64 -9.27 8.14
C TYR A 198 2.29 -8.76 8.64
N CYS A 199 1.57 -9.62 9.36
CA CYS A 199 0.32 -9.27 10.02
C CYS A 199 0.59 -8.45 11.29
N PRO A 200 0.02 -7.24 11.45
CA PRO A 200 0.10 -6.52 12.72
C PRO A 200 -0.80 -7.20 13.77
N ASP A 201 -0.58 -6.91 15.06
CA ASP A 201 -1.27 -7.52 16.21
C ASP A 201 -2.81 -7.35 16.25
N PHE A 202 -3.38 -6.51 15.38
CA PHE A 202 -4.82 -6.25 15.27
C PHE A 202 -5.45 -6.80 13.98
N ALA A 203 -4.69 -7.53 13.17
CA ALA A 203 -5.12 -8.07 11.89
C ALA A 203 -4.51 -9.46 11.64
N ASP A 204 -5.12 -10.20 10.72
CA ASP A 204 -4.62 -11.50 10.27
C ASP A 204 -4.85 -11.69 8.77
N VAL A 205 -4.22 -12.72 8.20
CA VAL A 205 -4.46 -13.21 6.83
C VAL A 205 -4.74 -14.70 6.86
N ILE A 206 -5.78 -15.10 6.14
CA ILE A 206 -6.09 -16.51 5.86
C ILE A 206 -5.92 -16.70 4.36
N VAL A 207 -5.13 -17.69 3.94
CA VAL A 207 -5.05 -18.08 2.53
C VAL A 207 -6.04 -19.21 2.31
N ARG A 208 -7.07 -18.99 1.49
CA ARG A 208 -8.14 -19.96 1.24
C ARG A 208 -7.94 -20.68 -0.09
N ASP A 209 -8.22 -21.97 -0.08
CA ASP A 209 -8.41 -22.73 -1.30
C ASP A 209 -9.62 -22.17 -2.08
N PRO A 210 -9.49 -21.82 -3.37
CA PRO A 210 -10.56 -21.18 -4.13
C PRO A 210 -11.71 -22.13 -4.51
N GLU A 211 -11.54 -23.44 -4.37
CA GLU A 211 -12.58 -24.44 -4.68
C GLU A 211 -13.31 -24.88 -3.41
N THR A 212 -12.58 -25.11 -2.32
CA THR A 212 -13.12 -25.66 -1.06
C THR A 212 -13.35 -24.63 0.03
N TRP A 213 -12.76 -23.43 -0.10
CA TRP A 213 -12.75 -22.35 0.89
C TRP A 213 -12.06 -22.68 2.22
N GLN A 214 -11.40 -23.84 2.31
CA GLN A 214 -10.60 -24.22 3.48
C GLN A 214 -9.32 -23.39 3.55
N GLU A 215 -8.80 -23.18 4.77
CA GLU A 215 -7.50 -22.54 4.95
C GLU A 215 -6.39 -23.46 4.41
N GLN A 216 -5.50 -22.88 3.60
CA GLN A 216 -4.33 -23.55 3.06
C GLN A 216 -3.23 -23.63 4.13
N PRO A 217 -2.46 -24.73 4.18
CA PRO A 217 -1.28 -24.79 5.02
C PRO A 217 -0.18 -23.84 4.49
N PRO A 218 0.80 -23.46 5.35
CA PRO A 218 1.92 -22.64 4.91
C PRO A 218 2.64 -23.24 3.69
N GLY A 219 3.02 -22.36 2.75
CA GLY A 219 3.67 -22.71 1.48
C GLY A 219 2.70 -23.01 0.33
N VAL A 220 1.41 -23.14 0.59
CA VAL A 220 0.41 -23.43 -0.46
C VAL A 220 -0.31 -22.15 -0.91
N PRO A 221 -0.35 -21.84 -2.23
CA PRO A 221 -1.07 -20.68 -2.75
C PRO A 221 -2.60 -20.78 -2.62
N GLY A 222 -3.24 -19.62 -2.47
CA GLY A 222 -4.70 -19.50 -2.46
C GLY A 222 -5.17 -18.05 -2.48
N LEU A 223 -6.47 -17.83 -2.32
CA LEU A 223 -7.07 -16.51 -2.19
C LEU A 223 -6.79 -15.90 -0.82
N ILE A 224 -6.35 -14.65 -0.81
CA ILE A 224 -6.13 -13.90 0.43
C ILE A 224 -7.50 -13.48 0.99
N GLU A 225 -7.77 -13.86 2.23
CA GLU A 225 -8.80 -13.27 3.08
C GLU A 225 -8.10 -12.45 4.18
N VAL A 226 -8.45 -11.17 4.28
CA VAL A 226 -7.90 -10.26 5.29
C VAL A 226 -8.86 -10.11 6.46
N VAL A 227 -8.31 -10.15 7.68
CA VAL A 227 -9.04 -9.99 8.93
C VAL A 227 -8.53 -8.77 9.67
N SER A 228 -9.41 -7.90 10.16
CA SER A 228 -9.06 -6.72 10.94
C SER A 228 -10.07 -6.44 12.04
N THR A 229 -9.57 -6.05 13.20
CA THR A 229 -10.38 -5.63 14.35
C THR A 229 -10.75 -4.14 14.34
N LEU A 230 -10.21 -3.35 13.40
CA LEU A 230 -10.38 -1.89 13.36
C LEU A 230 -11.74 -1.39 12.83
N PRO A 231 -12.41 -2.05 11.86
CA PRO A 231 -13.63 -1.51 11.25
C PRO A 231 -14.88 -1.51 12.15
N THR A 232 -15.04 -0.59 13.10
CA THR A 232 -16.23 -0.59 13.99
C THR A 232 -17.48 0.08 13.40
N SER A 233 -17.34 0.93 12.39
CA SER A 233 -18.44 1.75 11.84
C SER A 233 -18.98 1.28 10.47
N TYR A 234 -18.44 0.18 9.96
CA TYR A 234 -18.83 -0.46 8.70
C TYR A 234 -18.36 -1.93 8.70
N PRO A 235 -18.94 -2.83 7.89
CA PRO A 235 -18.61 -4.26 7.93
C PRO A 235 -17.32 -4.57 7.15
N GLY A 236 -16.17 -4.08 7.64
CA GLY A 236 -14.85 -4.26 7.01
C GLY A 236 -13.98 -5.35 7.64
N HIS A 237 -14.48 -6.07 8.64
CA HIS A 237 -13.66 -6.93 9.50
C HIS A 237 -13.04 -8.12 8.77
N VAL A 238 -13.80 -8.80 7.92
CA VAL A 238 -13.36 -10.02 7.21
C VAL A 238 -13.69 -9.83 5.75
N LEU A 239 -12.67 -9.81 4.89
CA LEU A 239 -12.83 -9.55 3.47
C LEU A 239 -12.06 -10.60 2.68
N LEU A 240 -12.80 -11.43 1.94
CA LEU A 240 -12.22 -12.23 0.88
C LEU A 240 -11.82 -11.30 -0.27
N THR A 241 -10.54 -11.36 -0.64
CA THR A 241 -10.00 -10.54 -1.72
C THR A 241 -10.01 -11.31 -3.05
N GLU A 242 -9.69 -10.62 -4.13
CA GLU A 242 -9.39 -11.26 -5.43
C GLU A 242 -7.89 -11.48 -5.62
N ASP A 243 -7.08 -11.28 -4.57
CA ASP A 243 -5.64 -11.38 -4.62
C ASP A 243 -5.19 -12.79 -4.21
N LEU A 244 -4.28 -13.37 -4.98
CA LEU A 244 -3.62 -14.63 -4.67
C LEU A 244 -2.40 -14.38 -3.78
N GLY A 245 -2.19 -15.26 -2.80
CA GLY A 245 -1.08 -15.17 -1.88
C GLY A 245 -0.67 -16.50 -1.29
N VAL A 246 0.40 -16.46 -0.50
CA VAL A 246 0.97 -17.60 0.21
C VAL A 246 1.39 -17.14 1.60
N VAL A 247 0.90 -17.80 2.64
CA VAL A 247 1.48 -17.71 3.98
C VAL A 247 2.71 -18.60 4.00
N HIS A 248 3.86 -18.07 4.39
CA HIS A 248 5.12 -18.83 4.36
C HIS A 248 5.53 -19.37 5.72
N GLY A 249 5.07 -18.72 6.80
CA GLY A 249 5.46 -19.07 8.17
C GLY A 249 4.71 -18.23 9.20
N ILE A 250 4.84 -18.64 10.46
CA ILE A 250 4.21 -18.04 11.63
C ILE A 250 5.28 -17.92 12.69
N ASP A 251 5.48 -16.72 13.24
CA ASP A 251 6.46 -16.45 14.30
C ASP A 251 7.90 -16.92 13.97
N ASP A 252 8.25 -16.95 12.68
CA ASP A 252 9.53 -17.46 12.16
C ASP A 252 10.32 -16.41 11.34
N GLY A 253 9.94 -15.13 11.45
CA GLY A 253 10.50 -14.04 10.64
C GLY A 253 10.90 -12.79 11.45
N ASP A 254 10.94 -11.66 10.77
CA ASP A 254 11.36 -10.37 11.34
C ASP A 254 10.46 -9.91 12.48
N TRP A 255 9.15 -10.17 12.38
CA TRP A 255 8.13 -9.81 13.35
C TRP A 255 7.22 -11.00 13.66
N PRO A 256 6.58 -11.02 14.86
CA PRO A 256 5.59 -12.03 15.21
C PRO A 256 4.38 -12.04 14.25
N GLY A 257 3.66 -13.15 14.23
CA GLY A 257 2.49 -13.39 13.40
C GLY A 257 2.80 -14.08 12.07
N LYS A 258 1.79 -14.16 11.20
CA LYS A 258 1.93 -14.71 9.84
C LYS A 258 2.77 -13.78 8.96
N ARG A 259 3.71 -14.36 8.23
CA ARG A 259 4.40 -13.71 7.11
C ARG A 259 3.91 -14.28 5.79
N PHE A 260 3.62 -13.42 4.81
CA PHE A 260 3.00 -13.82 3.55
C PHE A 260 3.51 -13.01 2.35
N THR A 261 3.23 -13.49 1.14
CA THR A 261 3.42 -12.75 -0.10
C THR A 261 2.12 -12.63 -0.89
N VAL A 262 2.02 -11.58 -1.70
CA VAL A 262 0.95 -11.40 -2.69
C VAL A 262 1.52 -11.75 -4.07
N LEU A 263 0.94 -12.75 -4.73
CA LEU A 263 1.38 -13.26 -6.03
C LEU A 263 0.79 -12.45 -7.20
N GLY A 264 -0.36 -11.81 -6.98
CA GLY A 264 -1.07 -11.06 -8.00
C GLY A 264 -2.57 -11.11 -7.76
N ARG A 265 -3.34 -10.58 -8.71
CA ARG A 265 -4.80 -10.61 -8.66
C ARG A 265 -5.33 -11.63 -9.66
N LEU A 266 -6.40 -12.34 -9.29
CA LEU A 266 -7.10 -13.20 -10.24
C LEU A 266 -7.47 -12.39 -11.49
N PRO A 267 -7.30 -12.97 -12.70
CA PRO A 267 -7.87 -12.39 -13.90
C PRO A 267 -9.37 -12.24 -13.67
N ARG A 268 -9.94 -11.06 -13.97
CA ARG A 268 -11.39 -10.92 -13.98
C ARG A 268 -11.93 -11.93 -14.99
N ALA A 269 -12.65 -12.94 -14.52
CA ALA A 269 -13.60 -13.63 -15.39
C ALA A 269 -14.60 -12.56 -15.84
N GLU A 270 -14.84 -12.44 -17.15
CA GLU A 270 -16.00 -11.68 -17.62
C GLU A 270 -17.23 -12.21 -16.88
N ALA A 271 -18.05 -11.29 -16.35
CA ALA A 271 -19.31 -11.64 -15.73
C ALA A 271 -20.21 -12.30 -16.79
N ARG A 272 -20.09 -13.62 -16.96
CA ARG A 272 -21.15 -14.42 -17.56
C ARG A 272 -22.26 -14.46 -16.52
N GLY A 273 -23.07 -13.41 -16.53
CA GLY A 273 -24.24 -13.29 -15.69
C GLY A 273 -25.11 -14.53 -15.86
N CYS A 274 -25.36 -15.22 -14.76
CA CYS A 274 -26.52 -16.10 -14.64
C CYS A 274 -27.78 -15.23 -14.63
N SER A 275 -28.23 -14.86 -15.83
CA SER A 275 -29.54 -14.26 -16.11
C SER A 275 -29.76 -14.29 -17.62
N ASP A 276 -29.76 -15.48 -18.22
CA ASP A 276 -30.41 -15.75 -19.51
C ASP A 276 -30.59 -17.26 -19.65
N ALA A 277 -31.65 -17.79 -19.02
CA ALA A 277 -32.42 -18.96 -19.45
C ALA A 277 -33.44 -19.36 -18.36
N TYR A 278 -34.34 -18.45 -18.00
CA TYR A 278 -35.69 -18.86 -17.57
C TYR A 278 -36.71 -17.94 -18.23
N GLY A 279 -37.25 -18.46 -19.33
CA GLY A 279 -38.34 -17.92 -20.11
C GLY A 279 -38.85 -19.06 -21.01
N GLY A 280 -39.51 -20.03 -20.39
CA GLY A 280 -40.20 -21.09 -21.12
C GLY A 280 -41.50 -20.57 -21.75
N ALA A 281 -41.91 -21.17 -22.86
CA ALA A 281 -43.31 -21.33 -23.24
C ALA A 281 -43.42 -22.31 -24.42
N ALA A 282 -44.24 -23.35 -24.20
CA ALA A 282 -44.96 -24.20 -25.17
C ALA A 282 -44.17 -24.93 -26.26
#